data_AF-A0A430BFB9-F1
#
_entry.id   AF-A0A430BFB9-F1
#
_cell.length_a   1.000
_cell.length_b   1.000
_cell.length_c   1.000
_cell.angle_alpha   90.00
_cell.angle_beta   90.00
_cell.angle_gamma   90.00
#
_symmetry.space_group_name_H-M   'P 1'
#
loop_
_entity.id
_entity.type
_entity.pdbx_description
1 polymer ?
#
loop_
_entity_poly.entity_id
_entity_poly.type
_entity_poly.pdbx_seq_one_letter_code
_entity_poly.pdbx_strand_id
1 'polypeptide(L)'
;MRMTIEHRAVYRLAGAQAGLVQALRLTPPTSDDQTVVRWRIDVDRDARMRPGRDGFGNAVTMLYVDTPLDTLAIEVTGEVLTSNAHGVLRGVAEQLPPALFLRATDATPVDPAIAAFAQETGAGLKPLGALHAINTALHDRFAIVPAGDPSRTLGEAFASGTVDPVEMVHIFLVAARSLGLPARYVSGYRQHGDAPVASPHGWAEAYVEGIGWIGFDPLLGRSPEEAHVRLATALDAGGASPVAGAPVIEP
;
A
#
# COMPACT_ATOMS: atom_id res chain seq x y z
N MET A 1 17.28 -10.72 -2.14
CA MET A 1 17.98 -9.61 -1.46
C MET A 1 17.82 -9.65 0.06
N ARG A 2 18.79 -9.13 0.83
CA ARG A 2 18.64 -8.85 2.27
C ARG A 2 18.45 -7.35 2.45
N MET A 3 17.37 -6.94 3.10
CA MET A 3 17.00 -5.53 3.28
C MET A 3 16.94 -5.17 4.77
N THR A 4 17.48 -3.99 5.10
CA THR A 4 17.36 -3.38 6.41
C THR A 4 16.31 -2.28 6.37
N ILE A 5 15.39 -2.32 7.33
CA ILE A 5 14.35 -1.31 7.52
C ILE A 5 14.67 -0.53 8.79
N GLU A 6 14.78 0.79 8.66
CA GLU A 6 14.87 1.74 9.76
C GLU A 6 13.93 2.90 9.44
N HIS A 7 12.77 2.91 10.09
CA HIS A 7 11.73 3.90 9.83
C HIS A 7 11.31 4.54 11.15
N ARG A 8 11.49 5.86 11.26
CA ARG A 8 11.05 6.64 12.40
C ARG A 8 10.09 7.73 11.95
N ALA A 9 8.87 7.70 12.48
CA ALA A 9 7.85 8.72 12.25
C ALA A 9 7.50 9.40 13.57
N VAL A 10 7.40 10.74 13.57
CA VAL A 10 7.03 11.53 14.74
C VAL A 10 5.70 12.20 14.46
N TYR A 11 4.68 11.72 15.14
CA TYR A 11 3.33 12.19 14.96
C TYR A 11 3.02 13.31 15.94
N ARG A 12 2.42 14.41 15.46
CA ARG A 12 1.89 15.47 16.32
C ARG A 12 0.38 15.36 16.43
N LEU A 13 -0.13 15.45 17.65
CA LEU A 13 -1.55 15.39 17.94
C LEU A 13 -2.17 16.78 17.92
N ALA A 14 -3.42 16.88 17.45
CA ALA A 14 -4.19 18.11 17.51
C ALA A 14 -4.62 18.39 18.97
N GLY A 15 -3.72 19.04 19.72
CA GLY A 15 -3.90 19.35 21.13
C GLY A 15 -3.52 18.19 22.07
N ALA A 16 -3.49 18.50 23.38
CA ALA A 16 -3.17 17.51 24.41
C ALA A 16 -4.29 16.47 24.52
N GLN A 17 -3.95 15.21 24.25
CA GLN A 17 -4.87 14.08 24.35
C GLN A 17 -4.66 13.38 25.68
N ALA A 18 -5.72 12.86 26.30
CA ALA A 18 -5.61 12.09 27.54
C ALA A 18 -4.96 10.70 27.32
N GLY A 19 -4.94 10.24 26.07
CA GLY A 19 -4.39 8.98 25.61
C GLY A 19 -4.71 8.78 24.13
N LEU A 20 -4.24 7.69 23.53
CA LEU A 20 -4.58 7.33 22.16
C LEU A 20 -4.67 5.82 21.97
N VAL A 21 -5.42 5.44 20.93
CA VAL A 21 -5.47 4.05 20.45
C VAL A 21 -5.21 4.05 18.95
N GLN A 22 -4.17 3.33 18.53
CA GLN A 22 -3.77 3.22 17.13
C GLN A 22 -3.64 1.75 16.72
N ALA A 23 -4.01 1.45 15.49
CA ALA A 23 -3.72 0.20 14.80
C ALA A 23 -2.48 0.42 13.93
N LEU A 24 -1.44 -0.36 14.19
CA LEU A 24 -0.17 -0.31 13.47
C LEU A 24 -0.09 -1.48 12.48
N ARG A 25 -0.18 -1.19 11.18
CA ARG A 25 0.05 -2.13 10.07
C ARG A 25 1.52 -2.10 9.63
N LEU A 26 2.40 -2.15 10.62
CA LEU A 26 3.84 -1.98 10.46
C LEU A 26 4.58 -3.32 10.56
N THR A 27 3.90 -4.46 10.51
CA THR A 27 4.54 -5.78 10.59
C THR A 27 4.39 -6.51 9.25
N PRO A 28 5.50 -6.85 8.57
CA PRO A 28 5.44 -7.59 7.31
C PRO A 28 4.91 -9.01 7.54
N PRO A 29 4.04 -9.54 6.65
CA PRO A 29 3.75 -10.96 6.63
C PRO A 29 4.95 -11.74 6.11
N THR A 30 4.98 -13.03 6.42
CA THR A 30 5.88 -13.98 5.76
C THR A 30 5.14 -14.58 4.55
N SER A 31 5.85 -14.73 3.44
CA SER A 31 5.40 -15.34 2.19
C SER A 31 6.54 -16.16 1.59
N ASP A 32 6.31 -16.84 0.46
CA ASP A 32 7.36 -17.64 -0.20
C ASP A 32 8.56 -16.78 -0.63
N ASP A 33 8.30 -15.51 -0.96
CA ASP A 33 9.30 -14.55 -1.46
C ASP A 33 9.66 -13.46 -0.47
N GLN A 34 9.18 -13.54 0.77
CA GLN A 34 9.45 -12.59 1.84
C GLN A 34 9.54 -13.29 3.19
N THR A 35 10.74 -13.33 3.77
CA THR A 35 10.99 -13.90 5.09
C THR A 35 11.48 -12.83 6.06
N VAL A 36 10.77 -12.68 7.18
CA VAL A 36 11.15 -11.75 8.25
C VAL A 36 12.20 -12.41 9.13
N VAL A 37 13.41 -11.84 9.18
CA VAL A 37 14.52 -12.35 10.02
C VAL A 37 14.40 -11.81 11.44
N ARG A 38 14.21 -10.50 11.56
CA ARG A 38 13.95 -9.80 12.81
C ARG A 38 13.06 -8.60 12.54
N TRP A 39 12.19 -8.29 13.47
CA TRP A 39 11.28 -7.15 13.37
C TRP A 39 10.95 -6.61 14.75
N ARG A 40 10.97 -5.30 14.89
CA ARG A 40 10.66 -4.62 16.14
C ARG A 40 9.96 -3.29 15.86
N ILE A 41 8.94 -3.02 16.65
CA ILE A 41 8.20 -1.77 16.67
C ILE A 41 8.35 -1.21 18.09
N ASP A 42 8.84 0.02 18.19
CA ASP A 42 9.02 0.76 19.43
C ASP A 42 8.25 2.07 19.40
N VAL A 43 8.00 2.59 20.61
CA VAL A 43 7.49 3.94 20.81
C VAL A 43 8.33 4.65 21.88
N ASP A 44 8.34 5.97 21.87
CA ASP A 44 9.15 6.81 22.76
C ASP A 44 8.65 6.90 24.22
N ARG A 45 7.69 6.06 24.60
CA ARG A 45 6.99 6.13 25.89
C ARG A 45 6.41 4.80 26.31
N ASP A 46 5.97 4.72 27.55
CA ASP A 46 5.24 3.56 28.03
C ASP A 46 3.92 3.40 27.28
N ALA A 47 3.73 2.23 26.68
CA ALA A 47 2.52 1.89 25.95
C ALA A 47 2.25 0.39 26.03
N ARG A 48 0.98 0.00 25.90
CA ARG A 48 0.61 -1.40 25.69
C ARG A 48 0.51 -1.66 24.20
N MET A 49 1.16 -2.73 23.73
CA MET A 49 1.06 -3.21 22.36
C MET A 49 0.44 -4.61 22.35
N ARG A 50 -0.57 -4.82 21.50
CA ARG A 50 -1.23 -6.11 21.35
C ARG A 50 -1.24 -6.54 19.88
N PRO A 51 -0.52 -7.61 19.52
CA PRO A 51 -0.56 -8.13 18.15
C PRO A 51 -1.91 -8.78 17.85
N GLY A 52 -2.29 -8.76 16.58
CA GLY A 52 -3.52 -9.34 16.06
C GLY A 52 -3.54 -9.33 14.54
N ARG A 53 -4.72 -9.56 13.97
CA ARG A 53 -4.97 -9.47 12.53
C ARG A 53 -6.24 -8.68 12.25
N ASP A 54 -6.23 -7.87 11.20
CA ASP A 54 -7.44 -7.20 10.72
C ASP A 54 -8.25 -8.10 9.77
N GLY A 55 -9.40 -7.59 9.31
CA GLY A 55 -10.29 -8.34 8.42
C GLY A 55 -9.71 -8.67 7.05
N PHE A 56 -8.65 -7.97 6.61
CA PHE A 56 -7.90 -8.28 5.38
C PHE A 56 -6.79 -9.30 5.61
N GLY A 57 -6.63 -9.79 6.84
CA GLY A 57 -5.57 -10.73 7.23
C GLY A 57 -4.24 -10.06 7.53
N ASN A 58 -4.15 -8.73 7.50
CA ASN A 58 -2.90 -8.00 7.77
C ASN A 58 -2.50 -8.19 9.22
N ALA A 59 -1.19 -8.27 9.48
CA ALA A 59 -0.68 -8.19 10.84
C ALA A 59 -0.90 -6.76 11.38
N VAL A 60 -1.56 -6.66 12.52
CA VAL A 60 -1.83 -5.38 13.19
C VAL A 60 -1.32 -5.45 14.61
N THR A 61 -0.63 -4.40 15.05
CA THR A 61 -0.35 -4.18 16.47
C THR A 61 -1.22 -3.04 16.99
N MET A 62 -2.13 -3.35 17.91
CA MET A 62 -2.91 -2.34 18.61
C MET A 62 -2.04 -1.67 19.67
N LEU A 63 -1.79 -0.38 19.51
CA LEU A 63 -1.06 0.49 20.43
C LEU A 63 -2.05 1.23 21.33
N TYR A 64 -1.80 1.20 22.62
CA TYR A 64 -2.56 1.92 23.64
C TYR A 64 -1.61 2.76 24.48
N VAL A 65 -1.83 4.07 24.48
CA VAL A 65 -1.18 5.01 25.40
C VAL A 65 -2.26 5.57 26.30
N ASP A 66 -2.12 5.38 27.61
CA ASP A 66 -3.08 5.82 28.63
C ASP A 66 -2.55 6.98 29.49
N THR A 67 -1.51 7.66 28.99
CA THR A 67 -0.94 8.88 29.54
C THR A 67 -1.16 10.06 28.60
N PRO A 68 -1.26 11.29 29.11
CA PRO A 68 -1.41 12.46 28.25
C PRO A 68 -0.25 12.67 27.29
N LEU A 69 -0.56 13.07 26.04
CA LEU A 69 0.44 13.31 25.01
C LEU A 69 0.01 14.32 23.94
N ASP A 70 1.01 15.02 23.41
CA ASP A 70 0.94 15.93 22.27
C ASP A 70 1.73 15.43 21.05
N THR A 71 2.61 14.45 21.28
CA THR A 71 3.52 13.85 20.31
C THR A 71 3.59 12.35 20.53
N LEU A 72 3.91 11.58 19.49
CA LEU A 72 4.23 10.15 19.57
C LEU A 72 5.29 9.85 18.52
N ALA A 73 6.44 9.31 18.93
CA ALA A 73 7.39 8.75 17.97
C ALA A 73 7.18 7.23 17.88
N ILE A 74 7.07 6.74 16.65
CA ILE A 74 7.03 5.30 16.34
C ILE A 74 8.31 4.97 15.56
N GLU A 75 9.02 3.96 16.03
CA GLU A 75 10.25 3.48 15.41
C GLU A 75 10.08 2.02 14.99
N VAL A 76 10.48 1.71 13.76
CA VAL A 76 10.41 0.39 13.17
C VAL A 76 11.82 0.00 12.74
N THR A 77 12.32 -1.09 13.30
CA THR A 77 13.60 -1.67 12.91
C THR A 77 13.41 -3.12 12.51
N GLY A 78 14.01 -3.51 11.39
CA GLY A 78 13.79 -4.85 10.87
C GLY A 78 14.78 -5.28 9.80
N GLU A 79 14.83 -6.59 9.59
CA GLU A 79 15.60 -7.21 8.54
C GLU A 79 14.74 -8.26 7.85
N VAL A 80 14.67 -8.16 6.52
CA VAL A 80 13.82 -8.99 5.68
C VAL A 80 14.66 -9.58 4.56
N LEU A 81 14.45 -10.86 4.26
CA LEU A 81 14.94 -11.50 3.06
C LEU A 81 13.83 -11.54 2.03
N THR A 82 14.12 -11.08 0.83
CA THR A 82 13.19 -11.03 -0.30
C THR A 82 13.76 -11.83 -1.47
N SER A 83 12.92 -12.36 -2.34
CA SER A 83 13.32 -12.95 -3.63
C SER A 83 12.47 -12.39 -4.76
N ASN A 84 12.95 -12.52 -5.99
CA ASN A 84 12.21 -12.07 -7.17
C ASN A 84 11.17 -13.12 -7.55
N ALA A 85 9.90 -12.76 -7.39
CA ALA A 85 8.73 -13.56 -7.77
C ALA A 85 8.11 -13.15 -9.11
N HIS A 86 8.75 -12.22 -9.83
CA HIS A 86 8.17 -11.53 -11.00
C HIS A 86 6.78 -10.95 -10.72
N GLY A 87 6.60 -10.43 -9.50
CA GLY A 87 5.32 -9.89 -9.01
C GLY A 87 4.29 -10.93 -8.58
N VAL A 88 4.47 -12.24 -8.80
CA VAL A 88 3.46 -13.25 -8.42
C VAL A 88 3.53 -13.52 -6.91
N LEU A 89 2.42 -13.37 -6.20
CA LEU A 89 2.35 -13.64 -4.77
C LEU A 89 2.04 -15.11 -4.49
N ARG A 90 2.83 -15.73 -3.60
CA ARG A 90 2.63 -17.09 -3.09
C ARG A 90 2.87 -17.17 -1.58
N GLY A 91 2.25 -18.14 -0.92
CA GLY A 91 2.41 -18.35 0.53
C GLY A 91 1.77 -17.30 1.42
N VAL A 92 1.03 -16.32 0.86
CA VAL A 92 0.29 -15.33 1.65
C VAL A 92 -1.05 -15.92 2.08
N ALA A 93 -1.43 -15.69 3.35
CA ALA A 93 -2.71 -16.10 3.88
C ALA A 93 -3.84 -15.21 3.33
N GLU A 94 -4.52 -15.68 2.28
CA GLU A 94 -5.67 -15.01 1.68
C GLU A 94 -6.97 -15.47 2.35
N GLN A 95 -7.61 -14.58 3.11
CA GLN A 95 -8.83 -14.91 3.86
C GLN A 95 -10.12 -14.54 3.13
N LEU A 96 -10.04 -13.61 2.18
CA LEU A 96 -11.19 -13.01 1.52
C LEU A 96 -11.27 -13.47 0.06
N PRO A 97 -12.47 -13.67 -0.49
CA PRO A 97 -12.63 -14.01 -1.90
C PRO A 97 -12.14 -12.84 -2.78
N PRO A 98 -11.42 -13.10 -3.90
CA PRO A 98 -10.93 -12.04 -4.78
C PRO A 98 -12.02 -11.06 -5.20
N ALA A 99 -13.25 -11.53 -5.45
CA ALA A 99 -14.38 -10.70 -5.83
C ALA A 99 -14.69 -9.53 -4.87
N LEU A 100 -14.30 -9.61 -3.60
CA LEU A 100 -14.43 -8.49 -2.67
C LEU A 100 -13.66 -7.24 -3.15
N PHE A 101 -12.51 -7.45 -3.80
CA PHE A 101 -11.62 -6.40 -4.25
C PHE A 101 -12.03 -5.77 -5.59
N LEU A 102 -13.22 -6.10 -6.09
CA LEU A 102 -13.92 -5.35 -7.12
C LEU A 102 -14.67 -4.13 -6.55
N ARG A 103 -14.82 -4.05 -5.22
CA ARG A 103 -15.58 -3.00 -4.55
C ARG A 103 -14.88 -1.65 -4.67
N ALA A 104 -15.62 -0.64 -5.11
CA ALA A 104 -15.20 0.76 -5.08
C ALA A 104 -15.17 1.30 -3.64
N THR A 105 -14.41 2.36 -3.43
CA THR A 105 -14.40 3.15 -2.18
C THR A 105 -14.52 4.63 -2.52
N ASP A 106 -14.70 5.48 -1.52
CA ASP A 106 -14.76 6.93 -1.75
C ASP A 106 -13.45 7.48 -2.34
N ALA A 107 -12.30 6.87 -1.99
CA ALA A 107 -10.98 7.21 -2.56
C ALA A 107 -10.73 6.58 -3.94
N THR A 108 -11.42 5.47 -4.26
CA THR A 108 -11.30 4.76 -5.54
C THR A 108 -12.69 4.57 -6.19
N PRO A 109 -13.39 5.68 -6.52
CA PRO A 109 -14.71 5.60 -7.09
C PRO A 109 -14.63 5.07 -8.53
N VAL A 110 -15.77 4.61 -9.05
CA VAL A 110 -15.88 4.29 -10.49
C VAL A 110 -15.80 5.60 -11.26
N ASP A 111 -14.81 5.70 -12.16
CA ASP A 111 -14.60 6.88 -12.99
C ASP A 111 -14.66 6.51 -14.49
N PRO A 112 -15.55 7.14 -15.29
CA PRO A 112 -15.71 6.83 -16.70
C PRO A 112 -14.46 7.09 -17.56
N ALA A 113 -13.67 8.12 -17.24
CA ALA A 113 -12.48 8.46 -18.02
C ALA A 113 -11.35 7.46 -17.77
N ILE A 114 -11.17 7.05 -16.52
CA ILE A 114 -10.23 5.98 -16.15
C ILE A 114 -10.68 4.64 -16.75
N ALA A 115 -11.99 4.35 -16.71
CA ALA A 115 -12.54 3.14 -17.31
C ALA A 115 -12.33 3.09 -18.84
N ALA A 116 -12.60 4.19 -19.55
CA ALA A 116 -12.36 4.27 -20.99
C ALA A 116 -10.88 4.04 -21.32
N PHE A 117 -9.97 4.68 -20.58
CA PHE A 117 -8.53 4.46 -20.72
C PHE A 117 -8.12 3.01 -20.49
N ALA A 118 -8.67 2.35 -19.47
CA ALA A 118 -8.39 0.95 -19.18
C ALA A 118 -8.87 0.03 -20.31
N GLN A 119 -10.07 0.27 -20.83
CA GLN A 119 -10.64 -0.50 -21.94
C GLN A 119 -9.85 -0.33 -23.23
N GLU A 120 -9.43 0.89 -23.55
CA GLU A 120 -8.59 1.18 -24.73
C GLU A 120 -7.20 0.55 -24.60
N THR A 121 -6.55 0.72 -23.46
CA THR A 121 -5.19 0.19 -23.22
C THR A 121 -5.17 -1.33 -23.16
N GLY A 122 -6.22 -1.94 -22.60
CA GLY A 122 -6.36 -3.39 -22.46
C GLY A 122 -6.95 -4.09 -23.69
N ALA A 123 -7.38 -3.35 -24.72
CA ALA A 123 -8.14 -3.91 -25.83
C ALA A 123 -7.42 -5.07 -26.53
N GLY A 124 -8.09 -6.22 -26.64
CA GLY A 124 -7.56 -7.41 -27.31
C GLY A 124 -6.48 -8.17 -26.53
N LEU A 125 -6.11 -7.72 -25.32
CA LEU A 125 -5.14 -8.38 -24.46
C LEU A 125 -5.83 -9.36 -23.49
N LYS A 126 -5.08 -10.39 -23.09
CA LYS A 126 -5.48 -11.23 -21.95
C LYS A 126 -5.39 -10.42 -20.65
N PRO A 127 -6.10 -10.79 -19.56
CA PRO A 127 -6.13 -10.05 -18.31
C PRO A 127 -4.76 -9.59 -17.77
N LEU A 128 -3.79 -10.50 -17.70
CA LEU A 128 -2.44 -10.16 -17.25
C LEU A 128 -1.75 -9.16 -18.19
N GLY A 129 -1.90 -9.33 -19.50
CA GLY A 129 -1.34 -8.41 -20.49
C GLY A 129 -1.97 -7.02 -20.39
N ALA A 130 -3.28 -6.95 -20.17
CA ALA A 130 -3.99 -5.68 -19.97
C ALA A 130 -3.52 -4.95 -18.70
N LEU A 131 -3.32 -5.67 -17.58
CA LEU A 131 -2.81 -5.08 -16.34
C LEU A 131 -1.39 -4.53 -16.51
N HIS A 132 -0.49 -5.27 -17.17
CA HIS A 132 0.85 -4.75 -17.47
C HIS A 132 0.82 -3.55 -18.41
N ALA A 133 -0.02 -3.59 -19.46
CA ALA A 133 -0.18 -2.47 -20.38
C ALA A 133 -0.69 -1.20 -19.66
N ILE A 134 -1.68 -1.35 -18.78
CA ILE A 134 -2.19 -0.25 -17.93
C ILE A 134 -1.07 0.27 -17.02
N ASN A 135 -0.32 -0.62 -16.35
CA ASN A 135 0.75 -0.24 -15.44
C ASN A 135 1.82 0.63 -16.13
N THR A 136 2.27 0.19 -17.31
CA THR A 136 3.25 0.93 -18.12
C THR A 136 2.66 2.23 -18.67
N ALA A 137 1.44 2.19 -19.20
CA ALA A 137 0.81 3.39 -19.75
C ALA A 137 0.55 4.48 -18.70
N LEU A 138 0.23 4.11 -17.45
CA LEU A 138 0.12 5.06 -16.35
C LEU A 138 1.48 5.67 -15.99
N HIS A 139 2.52 4.85 -15.89
CA HIS A 139 3.89 5.31 -15.63
C HIS A 139 4.35 6.34 -16.68
N ASP A 140 4.10 6.05 -17.96
CA ASP A 140 4.53 6.91 -19.07
C ASP A 140 3.70 8.21 -19.18
N ARG A 141 2.45 8.17 -18.72
CA ARG A 141 1.49 9.28 -18.88
C ARG A 141 1.68 10.40 -17.86
N PHE A 142 1.98 10.07 -16.61
CA PHE A 142 1.87 11.03 -15.51
C PHE A 142 3.21 11.47 -14.95
N ALA A 143 3.35 12.77 -14.69
CA ALA A 143 4.43 13.28 -13.87
C ALA A 143 4.05 13.18 -12.37
N ILE A 144 4.99 12.71 -11.55
CA ILE A 144 4.77 12.55 -10.11
C ILE A 144 5.04 13.86 -9.37
N VAL A 145 4.08 14.30 -8.56
CA VAL A 145 4.23 15.40 -7.60
C VAL A 145 4.31 14.86 -6.17
N PRO A 146 5.00 15.54 -5.23
CA PRO A 146 5.12 15.04 -3.85
C PRO A 146 3.78 14.93 -3.11
N ALA A 147 2.83 15.82 -3.40
CA ALA A 147 1.50 15.83 -2.82
C ALA A 147 0.50 16.40 -3.83
N GLY A 148 -0.65 15.73 -3.98
CA GLY A 148 -1.78 16.20 -4.76
C GLY A 148 -2.56 17.31 -4.04
N ASP A 149 -3.49 17.93 -4.76
CA ASP A 149 -4.47 18.84 -4.15
C ASP A 149 -5.49 18.00 -3.35
N PRO A 150 -5.60 18.14 -2.02
CA PRO A 150 -6.50 17.32 -1.22
C PRO A 150 -7.99 17.57 -1.54
N SER A 151 -8.31 18.64 -2.26
CA SER A 151 -9.69 18.96 -2.66
C SER A 151 -10.10 18.33 -3.99
N ARG A 152 -9.16 17.82 -4.79
CA ARG A 152 -9.46 17.25 -6.10
C ARG A 152 -9.89 15.80 -5.99
N THR A 153 -10.77 15.41 -6.89
CA THR A 153 -11.19 14.03 -7.11
C THR A 153 -10.12 13.25 -7.89
N LEU A 154 -10.19 11.91 -7.81
CA LEU A 154 -9.29 11.05 -8.58
C LEU A 154 -9.44 11.25 -10.10
N GLY A 155 -10.65 11.56 -10.58
CA GLY A 155 -10.91 11.89 -11.98
C GLY A 155 -10.25 13.20 -12.42
N GLU A 156 -10.27 14.22 -11.55
CA GLU A 156 -9.56 15.49 -11.80
C GLU A 156 -8.04 15.29 -11.81
N ALA A 157 -7.51 14.46 -10.90
CA ALA A 157 -6.10 14.07 -10.91
C ALA A 157 -5.71 13.34 -12.22
N PHE A 158 -6.56 12.42 -12.67
CA PHE A 158 -6.37 11.70 -13.94
C PHE A 158 -6.38 12.63 -15.16
N ALA A 159 -7.20 13.70 -15.12
CA ALA A 159 -7.27 14.70 -16.18
C ALA A 159 -6.11 15.70 -16.17
N SER A 160 -5.44 15.94 -15.04
CA SER A 160 -4.40 16.99 -14.93
C SER A 160 -3.04 16.61 -15.51
N GLY A 161 -2.76 15.32 -15.72
CA GLY A 161 -1.45 14.83 -16.16
C GLY A 161 -0.38 14.81 -15.05
N THR A 162 -0.75 15.17 -13.82
CA THR A 162 0.11 15.16 -12.64
C THR A 162 -0.58 14.51 -11.45
N VAL A 163 0.07 13.54 -10.82
CA VAL A 163 -0.51 12.76 -9.72
C VAL A 163 0.51 12.57 -8.62
N ASP A 164 0.05 12.41 -7.39
CA ASP A 164 0.90 11.94 -6.31
C ASP A 164 1.03 10.40 -6.34
N PRO A 165 1.96 9.81 -5.54
CA PRO A 165 2.14 8.37 -5.52
C PRO A 165 0.90 7.56 -5.12
N VAL A 166 0.05 8.10 -4.25
CA VAL A 166 -1.16 7.42 -3.77
C VAL A 166 -2.23 7.45 -4.86
N GLU A 167 -2.47 8.62 -5.46
CA GLU A 167 -3.38 8.81 -6.57
C GLU A 167 -3.00 7.91 -7.76
N MET A 168 -1.72 7.79 -8.10
CA MET A 168 -1.27 6.90 -9.18
C MET A 168 -1.69 5.45 -8.94
N VAL A 169 -1.48 4.94 -7.72
CA VAL A 169 -1.89 3.57 -7.38
C VAL A 169 -3.41 3.47 -7.39
N HIS A 170 -4.14 4.47 -6.87
CA HIS A 170 -5.60 4.48 -6.89
C HIS A 170 -6.17 4.48 -8.31
N ILE A 171 -5.57 5.22 -9.24
CA ILE A 171 -5.94 5.20 -10.66
C ILE A 171 -5.75 3.79 -11.23
N PHE A 172 -4.64 3.12 -10.93
CA PHE A 172 -4.43 1.72 -11.33
C PHE A 172 -5.54 0.81 -10.78
N LEU A 173 -5.92 0.96 -9.50
CA LEU A 173 -6.99 0.16 -8.89
C LEU A 173 -8.33 0.38 -9.60
N VAL A 174 -8.70 1.63 -9.88
CA VAL A 174 -9.93 1.97 -10.61
C VAL A 174 -9.89 1.40 -12.03
N ALA A 175 -8.77 1.54 -12.74
CA ALA A 175 -8.58 0.99 -14.07
C ALA A 175 -8.76 -0.54 -14.09
N ALA A 176 -8.05 -1.27 -13.21
CA ALA A 176 -8.16 -2.72 -13.11
C ALA A 176 -9.59 -3.18 -12.77
N ARG A 177 -10.23 -2.55 -11.78
CA ARG A 177 -11.61 -2.89 -11.37
C ARG A 177 -12.62 -2.60 -12.47
N SER A 178 -12.42 -1.57 -13.28
CA SER A 178 -13.28 -1.26 -14.43
C SER A 178 -13.23 -2.34 -15.53
N LEU A 179 -12.17 -3.14 -15.57
CA LEU A 179 -12.04 -4.33 -16.42
C LEU A 179 -12.63 -5.60 -15.77
N GLY A 180 -13.21 -5.49 -14.58
CA GLY A 180 -13.68 -6.64 -13.80
C GLY A 180 -12.56 -7.45 -13.15
N LEU A 181 -11.36 -6.88 -13.02
CA LEU A 181 -10.21 -7.53 -12.40
C LEU A 181 -10.09 -7.05 -10.94
N PRO A 182 -10.16 -7.95 -9.94
CA PRO A 182 -10.04 -7.54 -8.56
C PRO A 182 -8.67 -6.94 -8.27
N ALA A 183 -8.63 -5.80 -7.59
CA ALA A 183 -7.39 -5.10 -7.30
C ALA A 183 -7.39 -4.49 -5.90
N ARG A 184 -6.23 -4.44 -5.25
CA ARG A 184 -6.05 -3.97 -3.88
C ARG A 184 -4.80 -3.10 -3.73
N TYR A 185 -4.87 -2.13 -2.84
CA TYR A 185 -3.73 -1.31 -2.47
C TYR A 185 -2.80 -2.11 -1.56
N VAL A 186 -1.50 -1.93 -1.72
CA VAL A 186 -0.46 -2.50 -0.88
C VAL A 186 0.36 -1.37 -0.27
N SER A 187 0.49 -1.35 1.05
CA SER A 187 1.50 -0.55 1.74
C SER A 187 2.73 -1.40 2.05
N GLY A 188 3.90 -0.76 2.03
CA GLY A 188 5.16 -1.45 2.23
C GLY A 188 6.36 -0.52 2.33
N TYR A 189 7.53 -1.11 2.15
CA TYR A 189 8.78 -0.40 1.98
C TYR A 189 9.40 -0.73 0.62
N ARG A 190 10.22 0.20 0.11
CA ARG A 190 11.03 -0.02 -1.07
C ARG A 190 12.43 0.52 -0.85
N GLN A 191 13.46 -0.24 -1.27
CA GLN A 191 14.83 0.26 -1.33
C GLN A 191 15.11 0.92 -2.68
N HIS A 192 15.65 2.14 -2.62
CA HIS A 192 15.83 3.00 -3.78
C HIS A 192 17.30 2.98 -4.21
N GLY A 193 17.64 2.19 -5.23
CA GLY A 193 19.03 2.03 -5.66
C GLY A 193 19.92 1.56 -4.51
N ASP A 194 21.06 2.23 -4.32
CA ASP A 194 22.01 1.91 -3.25
C ASP A 194 21.69 2.59 -1.91
N ALA A 195 20.48 3.14 -1.74
CA ALA A 195 20.06 3.72 -0.46
C ALA A 195 20.20 2.67 0.65
N PRO A 196 20.80 3.02 1.80
CA PRO A 196 21.08 2.05 2.87
C PRO A 196 19.82 1.58 3.59
N VAL A 197 18.73 2.35 3.49
CA VAL A 197 17.48 2.14 4.20
C VAL A 197 16.32 2.25 3.22
N ALA A 198 15.37 1.31 3.32
CA ALA A 198 14.15 1.35 2.53
C ALA A 198 13.16 2.40 3.08
N SER A 199 12.47 3.11 2.19
CA SER A 199 11.46 4.11 2.55
C SER A 199 10.04 3.56 2.37
N PRO A 200 9.03 4.11 3.07
CA PRO A 200 7.63 3.79 2.82
C PRO A 200 7.29 3.92 1.34
N HIS A 201 6.54 2.95 0.82
CA HIS A 201 6.12 2.89 -0.57
C HIS A 201 4.76 2.20 -0.70
N GLY A 202 4.03 2.51 -1.76
CA GLY A 202 2.74 1.90 -2.05
C GLY A 202 2.66 1.44 -3.50
N TRP A 203 1.97 0.33 -3.73
CA TRP A 203 1.73 -0.23 -5.06
C TRP A 203 0.39 -0.97 -5.11
N ALA A 204 0.04 -1.54 -6.26
CA ALA A 204 -1.18 -2.29 -6.44
C ALA A 204 -0.92 -3.79 -6.57
N GLU A 205 -1.86 -4.61 -6.10
CA GLU A 205 -1.95 -6.02 -6.46
C GLU A 205 -3.26 -6.26 -7.20
N ALA A 206 -3.25 -7.07 -8.25
CA ALA A 206 -4.46 -7.49 -8.97
C ALA A 206 -4.51 -9.01 -9.13
N TYR A 207 -5.71 -9.57 -9.06
CA TYR A 207 -5.95 -11.00 -9.15
C TYR A 207 -6.23 -11.41 -10.59
N VAL A 208 -5.49 -12.41 -11.07
CA VAL A 208 -5.68 -13.04 -12.38
C VAL A 208 -6.07 -14.50 -12.18
N GLU A 209 -7.23 -14.88 -12.70
CA GLU A 209 -7.72 -16.26 -12.62
C GLU A 209 -6.69 -17.25 -13.19
N GLY A 210 -6.46 -18.34 -12.45
CA GLY A 210 -5.43 -19.34 -12.79
C GLY A 210 -3.98 -18.97 -12.45
N ILE A 211 -3.70 -17.73 -12.01
CA ILE A 211 -2.35 -17.31 -11.57
C ILE A 211 -2.35 -16.91 -10.10
N GLY A 212 -3.33 -16.12 -9.66
CA GLY A 212 -3.41 -15.56 -8.31
C GLY A 212 -3.18 -14.06 -8.27
N TRP A 213 -2.74 -13.54 -7.13
CA TRP A 213 -2.40 -12.14 -6.94
C TRP A 213 -1.05 -11.80 -7.56
N ILE A 214 -1.00 -10.68 -8.28
CA ILE A 214 0.19 -10.20 -8.98
C ILE A 214 0.38 -8.72 -8.63
N GLY A 215 1.61 -8.33 -8.27
CA GLY A 215 1.98 -6.96 -7.96
C GLY A 215 2.26 -6.11 -9.21
N PHE A 216 1.84 -4.85 -9.16
CA PHE A 216 2.02 -3.82 -10.17
C PHE A 216 2.41 -2.51 -9.46
N ASP A 217 3.58 -1.96 -9.82
CA ASP A 217 4.06 -0.69 -9.31
C ASP A 217 3.98 0.37 -10.42
N PRO A 218 2.90 1.17 -10.47
CA PRO A 218 2.70 2.16 -11.54
C PRO A 218 3.65 3.35 -11.43
N LEU A 219 4.32 3.53 -10.29
CA LEU A 219 5.39 4.53 -10.14
C LEU A 219 6.63 4.11 -10.94
N LEU A 220 6.81 2.79 -11.18
CA LEU A 220 7.95 2.22 -11.87
C LEU A 220 7.61 1.60 -13.24
N GLY A 221 6.33 1.52 -13.59
CA GLY A 221 5.86 0.87 -14.82
C GLY A 221 6.11 -0.62 -14.90
N ARG A 222 6.46 -1.28 -13.78
CA ARG A 222 6.80 -2.71 -13.70
C ARG A 222 6.26 -3.37 -12.43
N SER A 223 6.39 -4.68 -12.32
CA SER A 223 6.01 -5.40 -11.09
C SER A 223 7.03 -5.18 -9.96
N PRO A 224 6.60 -5.25 -8.68
CA PRO A 224 7.50 -5.31 -7.53
C PRO A 224 8.47 -6.50 -7.64
N GLU A 225 9.70 -6.27 -7.19
CA GLU A 225 10.79 -7.26 -7.21
C GLU A 225 11.39 -7.38 -5.80
N GLU A 226 12.62 -7.88 -5.69
CA GLU A 226 13.28 -8.11 -4.41
C GLU A 226 13.60 -6.82 -3.61
N ALA A 227 13.47 -5.64 -4.20
CA ALA A 227 13.66 -4.36 -3.51
C ALA A 227 12.40 -3.88 -2.77
N HIS A 228 11.32 -4.65 -2.75
CA HIS A 228 10.04 -4.31 -2.11
C HIS A 228 9.76 -5.22 -0.92
N VAL A 229 9.27 -4.62 0.17
CA VAL A 229 8.80 -5.34 1.37
C VAL A 229 7.33 -5.01 1.57
N ARG A 230 6.47 -6.02 1.43
CA ARG A 230 5.03 -5.94 1.65
C ARG A 230 4.71 -5.84 3.13
N LEU A 231 3.80 -4.94 3.51
CA LEU A 231 3.25 -4.84 4.87
C LEU A 231 1.77 -5.20 4.92
N ALA A 232 0.93 -4.42 4.25
CA ALA A 232 -0.52 -4.53 4.43
C ALA A 232 -1.26 -4.32 3.13
N THR A 233 -2.46 -4.89 3.03
CA THR A 233 -3.35 -4.72 1.89
C THR A 233 -4.75 -4.34 2.28
N ALA A 234 -5.39 -3.51 1.47
CA ALA A 234 -6.79 -3.14 1.61
C ALA A 234 -7.37 -2.67 0.26
N LEU A 235 -8.62 -2.22 0.26
CA LEU A 235 -9.26 -1.70 -0.94
C LEU A 235 -8.63 -0.40 -1.46
N ASP A 236 -8.04 0.40 -0.58
CA ASP A 236 -7.38 1.67 -0.91
C ASP A 236 -6.28 1.97 0.12
N ALA A 237 -5.62 3.12 -0.03
CA ALA A 237 -4.53 3.55 0.86
C ALA A 237 -5.00 3.79 2.29
N GLY A 238 -6.24 4.28 2.50
CA GLY A 238 -6.77 4.53 3.83
C GLY A 238 -6.92 3.23 4.64
N GLY A 239 -7.45 2.18 4.00
CA GLY A 239 -7.56 0.86 4.63
C GLY A 239 -6.20 0.19 4.88
N ALA A 240 -5.20 0.48 4.04
CA ALA A 240 -3.85 -0.07 4.16
C ALA A 240 -2.89 0.85 4.94
N SER A 241 -3.40 1.94 5.54
CA SER A 241 -2.58 2.94 6.20
C SER A 241 -1.69 2.30 7.28
N PRO A 242 -0.38 2.60 7.30
CA PRO A 242 0.55 2.05 8.29
C PRO A 242 0.13 2.34 9.73
N VAL A 243 -0.49 3.49 9.97
CA VAL A 243 -1.03 3.91 11.26
C VAL A 243 -2.45 4.43 11.06
N ALA A 244 -3.40 3.89 11.82
CA ALA A 244 -4.79 4.32 11.77
C ALA A 244 -5.45 4.20 13.14
N GLY A 245 -6.26 5.16 13.54
CA GLY A 245 -6.89 5.14 14.85
C GLY A 245 -7.40 6.50 15.28
N ALA A 246 -7.62 6.63 16.59
CA ALA A 246 -8.16 7.84 17.19
C ALA A 246 -7.22 8.34 18.31
N PRO A 247 -6.91 9.65 18.32
CA PRO A 247 -7.20 10.62 17.26
C PRO A 247 -6.41 10.33 15.97
N VAL A 248 -6.79 10.96 14.86
CA VAL A 248 -5.99 10.91 13.63
C VAL A 248 -4.66 11.62 13.89
N ILE A 249 -3.57 10.99 13.46
CA ILE A 249 -2.22 11.51 13.65
C ILE A 249 -1.48 11.52 12.32
N GLU A 250 -0.76 12.60 12.04
CA GLU A 250 0.01 12.79 10.81
C GLU A 250 1.49 13.02 11.15
N PRO A 251 2.43 12.49 10.34
CA PRO A 251 3.88 12.58 10.56
C PRO A 251 4.47 13.97 10.28
#